data_AF-A0A959H6G3-F1
#
_entry.id   AF-A0A959H6G3-F1
#
_cell.length_a   1.000
_cell.length_b   1.000
_cell.length_c   1.000
_cell.angle_alpha   90.00
_cell.angle_beta   90.00
_cell.angle_gamma   90.00
#
_symmetry.space_group_name_H-M   'P 1'
#
loop_
_entity.id
_entity.type
_entity.pdbx_description
1 polymer ?
#
loop_
_entity_poly.entity_id
_entity_poly.type
_entity_poly.pdbx_seq_one_letter_code
_entity_poly.pdbx_strand_id
1 'polypeptide(L)' 'MRDTRKSMAPDNTHKDIPGNPSTAKSSRIKLNDRSNGRPLRVLSEEDWAFWQHNGYVIVKNAVPREQALATAAFLWEF' A
#
# COMPACT_ATOMS: atom_id res chain seq x y z
N MET A 1 -2.15 -43.71 -10.42
CA MET A 1 -2.08 -42.82 -9.25
C MET A 1 -0.70 -42.18 -9.21
N ARG A 2 -0.60 -40.90 -9.62
CA ARG A 2 0.50 -39.98 -9.27
C ARG A 2 -0.07 -38.57 -9.45
N ASP A 3 -0.21 -37.91 -8.32
CA ASP A 3 -0.88 -36.62 -8.15
C ASP A 3 0.07 -35.50 -8.59
N THR A 4 -0.26 -34.83 -9.69
CA THR A 4 0.44 -33.63 -10.15
C THR A 4 0.10 -32.47 -9.21
N ARG A 5 1.00 -32.17 -8.26
CA ARG A 5 0.94 -30.95 -7.45
C ARG A 5 0.78 -29.74 -8.37
N LYS A 6 -0.40 -29.13 -8.38
CA LYS A 6 -0.62 -27.81 -8.96
C LYS A 6 0.34 -26.83 -8.30
N SER A 7 1.19 -26.20 -9.10
CA SER A 7 2.01 -25.08 -8.66
C SER A 7 1.09 -23.97 -8.15
N MET A 8 1.34 -23.49 -6.93
CA MET A 8 0.66 -22.31 -6.36
C MET A 8 1.25 -20.99 -6.90
N ALA A 9 2.20 -21.05 -7.85
CA ALA A 9 2.72 -19.86 -8.49
C ALA A 9 1.62 -19.23 -9.37
N PRO A 10 1.36 -17.92 -9.25
CA PRO A 10 0.40 -17.24 -10.11
C PRO A 10 0.84 -17.38 -11.57
N ASP A 11 -0.14 -17.61 -12.45
CA ASP A 11 0.10 -17.78 -13.90
C ASP A 11 0.71 -16.49 -14.48
N ASN A 12 1.85 -16.64 -15.18
CA ASN A 12 2.51 -15.52 -15.86
C ASN A 12 1.78 -15.21 -17.18
N THR A 13 0.74 -14.38 -17.12
CA THR A 13 -0.13 -14.05 -18.27
C THR A 13 0.48 -13.08 -19.28
N HIS A 14 1.69 -12.56 -19.03
CA HIS A 14 2.39 -11.60 -19.91
C HIS A 14 3.77 -12.15 -20.27
N LYS A 15 3.84 -12.96 -21.33
CA LYS A 15 5.07 -13.62 -21.80
C LYS A 15 6.07 -12.66 -22.46
N ASP A 16 5.62 -11.45 -22.80
CA ASP A 16 6.35 -10.53 -23.67
C ASP A 16 7.00 -9.35 -22.92
N ILE A 17 6.80 -9.23 -21.60
CA ILE A 17 7.38 -8.15 -20.79
C ILE A 17 8.43 -8.75 -19.84
N PRO A 18 9.74 -8.55 -20.07
CA PRO A 18 10.76 -9.00 -19.14
C PRO A 18 10.55 -8.32 -17.78
N GLY A 19 10.50 -9.12 -16.70
CA GLY A 19 10.33 -8.59 -15.35
C GLY A 19 10.26 -9.69 -14.29
N ASN A 20 10.67 -9.34 -13.07
CA ASN A 20 10.72 -10.28 -11.95
C ASN A 20 9.31 -10.71 -11.51
N PRO A 21 8.98 -12.03 -11.50
CA PRO A 21 7.68 -12.54 -11.04
C PRO A 21 7.32 -12.19 -9.59
N SER A 22 8.31 -11.84 -8.75
CA SER A 22 8.07 -11.44 -7.35
C SER A 22 7.52 -10.02 -7.20
N THR A 23 7.54 -9.22 -8.26
CA THR A 23 6.87 -7.91 -8.28
C THR A 23 5.45 -8.09 -8.81
N ALA A 24 4.45 -7.95 -7.93
CA ALA A 24 3.06 -8.00 -8.32
C ALA A 24 2.80 -6.95 -9.42
N LYS A 25 2.29 -7.39 -10.58
CA LYS A 25 1.85 -6.50 -11.66
C LYS A 25 0.57 -5.80 -11.18
N SER A 26 0.71 -4.61 -10.59
CA SER A 26 -0.39 -3.80 -10.02
C SER A 26 -1.44 -3.34 -11.05
N SER A 27 -1.17 -3.49 -12.35
CA SER A 27 -2.01 -2.99 -13.44
C SER A 27 -3.41 -3.59 -13.51
N ARG A 28 -3.65 -4.78 -12.95
CA ARG A 28 -4.99 -5.41 -12.93
C ARG A 28 -5.88 -4.91 -11.78
N ILE A 29 -5.32 -4.28 -10.76
CA ILE A 29 -6.08 -3.88 -9.56
C ILE A 29 -6.21 -2.36 -9.58
N LYS A 30 -7.41 -1.87 -9.90
CA LYS A 30 -7.72 -0.45 -9.77
C LYS A 30 -7.70 -0.07 -8.29
N LEU A 31 -6.98 1.00 -7.95
CA LEU A 31 -7.07 1.60 -6.63
C LEU A 31 -8.51 2.10 -6.39
N ASN A 32 -8.92 2.11 -5.13
CA ASN A 32 -10.26 2.58 -4.75
C ASN A 32 -10.43 4.05 -5.18
N ASP A 33 -11.38 4.32 -6.08
CA ASP A 33 -11.75 5.66 -6.55
C ASP A 33 -12.85 6.30 -5.70
N ARG A 34 -13.27 5.61 -4.63
CA ARG A 34 -14.29 6.04 -3.66
C ARG A 34 -15.68 6.26 -4.26
N SER A 35 -15.96 5.71 -5.44
CA SER A 35 -17.31 5.69 -6.05
C SER A 35 -18.36 4.95 -5.19
N ASN A 36 -17.93 4.18 -4.18
CA ASN A 36 -18.80 3.41 -3.29
C ASN A 36 -19.43 4.23 -2.15
N GLY A 37 -19.15 5.53 -2.04
CA GLY A 37 -19.77 6.44 -1.06
C GLY A 37 -19.44 6.14 0.40
N ARG A 38 -18.43 5.31 0.69
CA ARG A 38 -18.06 4.99 2.06
C ARG A 38 -17.27 6.16 2.69
N PRO A 39 -17.55 6.51 3.96
CA PRO A 39 -16.80 7.55 4.65
C PRO A 39 -15.34 7.14 4.85
N LEU A 40 -14.45 8.12 4.89
CA LEU A 40 -13.06 7.93 5.29
C LEU A 40 -13.00 7.62 6.79
N ARG A 41 -12.07 6.74 7.18
CA ARG A 41 -11.87 6.35 8.59
C ARG A 41 -11.06 7.36 9.40
N VAL A 42 -10.12 8.03 8.73
CA VAL A 42 -9.09 8.87 9.38
C VAL A 42 -9.03 10.25 8.74
N LEU A 43 -9.06 10.30 7.41
CA LEU A 43 -8.97 11.54 6.63
C LEU A 43 -10.34 12.22 6.53
N SER A 44 -10.36 13.54 6.37
CA SER A 44 -11.57 14.26 5.93
C SER A 44 -11.70 14.25 4.39
N GLU A 45 -12.84 14.71 3.86
CA GLU A 45 -13.01 14.86 2.41
C GLU A 45 -12.06 15.94 1.84
N GLU A 46 -11.77 16.98 2.63
CA GLU A 46 -10.78 18.00 2.27
C GLU A 46 -9.36 17.41 2.21
N ASP A 47 -8.98 16.56 3.17
CA ASP A 47 -7.68 15.85 3.12
C ASP A 47 -7.57 14.97 1.87
N TRP A 48 -8.67 14.31 1.47
CA TRP A 48 -8.71 13.51 0.24
C TRP A 48 -8.58 14.37 -1.02
N ALA A 49 -9.29 15.49 -1.09
CA ALA A 49 -9.15 16.44 -2.19
C ALA A 49 -7.72 17.01 -2.25
N PHE A 50 -7.14 17.34 -1.09
CA PHE A 50 -5.78 17.82 -0.98
C PHE A 50 -4.77 16.77 -1.46
N TRP A 51 -4.94 15.50 -1.08
CA TRP A 51 -4.10 14.40 -1.58
C TRP A 51 -4.17 14.26 -3.09
N GLN A 52 -5.38 14.26 -3.67
CA GLN A 52 -5.54 14.13 -5.12
C GLN A 52 -4.87 15.28 -5.88
N HIS A 53 -4.84 16.48 -5.29
CA HIS A 53 -4.22 17.65 -5.91
C HIS A 53 -2.69 17.69 -5.71
N ASN A 54 -2.20 17.38 -4.50
CA ASN A 54 -0.82 17.64 -4.09
C ASN A 54 0.06 16.38 -3.97
N GLY A 55 -0.54 15.19 -3.89
CA GLY A 55 0.15 13.91 -3.73
C GLY A 55 0.55 13.55 -2.29
N TYR A 56 0.19 14.35 -1.28
CA TYR A 56 0.46 14.08 0.14
C TYR A 56 -0.64 14.64 1.05
N VAL A 57 -0.66 14.24 2.33
CA VAL A 57 -1.50 14.83 3.39
C VAL A 57 -0.71 14.95 4.69
N ILE A 58 -1.18 15.78 5.62
CA ILE A 58 -0.58 15.90 6.96
C ILE A 58 -1.56 15.33 7.99
N VAL A 59 -1.27 14.14 8.52
CA VAL A 59 -2.04 13.56 9.64
C VAL A 59 -1.33 13.89 10.95
N LYS A 60 -1.93 14.81 11.73
CA LYS A 60 -1.38 15.20 13.03
C LYS A 60 -1.59 14.10 14.06
N ASN A 61 -0.60 13.90 14.94
CA ASN A 61 -0.65 12.93 16.03
C ASN A 61 -0.95 11.48 15.58
N ALA A 62 -0.53 11.11 14.37
CA ALA A 62 -0.69 9.74 13.86
C ALA A 62 0.07 8.69 14.69
N VAL A 63 1.13 9.12 15.40
CA VAL A 63 1.93 8.31 16.30
C VAL A 63 1.95 8.99 17.67
N PRO A 64 1.74 8.25 18.78
CA PRO A 64 1.91 8.78 20.13
C PRO A 64 3.31 9.36 20.33
N ARG A 65 3.40 10.53 20.98
CA ARG A 65 4.67 11.24 21.18
C ARG A 65 5.74 10.38 21.83
N GLU A 66 5.36 9.58 22.83
CA GLU A 66 6.27 8.67 23.54
C GLU A 66 6.93 7.63 22.63
N GLN A 67 6.18 7.06 21.67
CA GLN A 67 6.70 6.08 20.73
C GLN A 67 7.69 6.72 19.75
N ALA A 68 7.35 7.93 19.26
CA ALA A 68 8.25 8.70 18.41
C ALA A 68 9.57 9.03 19.12
N LEU A 69 9.51 9.41 20.40
CA LEU A 69 10.70 9.69 21.21
C LEU A 69 11.54 8.43 21.47
N ALA A 70 10.90 7.31 21.82
CA ALA A 70 11.61 6.03 22.02
C ALA A 70 12.34 5.60 20.74
N THR A 71 11.70 5.75 19.58
CA THR A 71 12.30 5.45 18.28
C THR A 71 13.49 6.38 18.00
N ALA A 72 13.34 7.69 18.25
CA ALA A 72 14.41 8.65 18.05
C ALA A 72 15.63 8.36 18.94
N ALA A 73 15.41 8.00 20.21
CA ALA A 73 16.48 7.61 21.13
C ALA A 73 17.23 6.38 20.63
N PHE A 74 16.50 5.32 20.23
CA PHE A 74 17.08 4.10 19.68
C PHE A 74 17.95 4.37 18.43
N LEU A 75 17.51 5.24 17.53
CA LEU A 75 18.29 5.59 16.33
C LEU A 75 19.62 6.27 16.65
N TRP A 76 19.76 6.89 17.82
CA TRP A 76 20.96 7.62 18.26
C TRP A 76 21.97 6.74 19.00
N GLU A 77 21.68 5.46 19.23
CA GLU A 77 22.57 4.51 19.90
C GLU A 77 23.72 4.00 18.98
N PHE A 78 23.70 4.31 17.68
CA PHE A 78 24.66 3.88 16.66
C PHE A 78 25.28 5.07 15.91
#